data_AF-A0A2P5WBX3-F1
#
_entry.id   AF-A0A2P5WBX3-F1
#
_cell.length_a   1.000
_cell.length_b   1.000
_cell.length_c   1.000
_cell.angle_alpha   90.00
_cell.angle_beta   90.00
_cell.angle_gamma   90.00
#
_symmetry.space_group_name_H-M   'P 1'
#
loop_
_entity.id
_entity.type
_entity.pdbx_description
1 polymer ?
#
loop_
_entity_poly.entity_id
_entity_poly.type
_entity_poly.pdbx_seq_one_letter_code
_entity_poly.pdbx_strand_id
1 'polypeptide(L)'
;MNGNDFRRVQNKCRLQNGLTVNSEGRSGGLALMWKEGVNVSIQSFSKHHIDSIVNLENNKIMRVTGFYGHANLSLRHNSWDILRRVGDSVREDWVVGGDFNSILNYAEKEGGCRGSGGGLVKERIDRFLSSVSLVENFPFIATKMVRQSQSDHDAILLDLWGRRPKDHPNDHRLSFKFDVCWADDREAKKIIGSAWNRDNIDYGEKIERVRSVLGYWQRKKYGNMKSEI
;
A
#
# COMPACT_ATOMS: atom_id res chain seq x y z
N MET A 1 10.44 -18.35 -13.87
CA MET A 1 11.74 -17.64 -13.80
C MET A 1 12.82 -18.69 -13.59
N ASN A 2 13.86 -18.75 -14.43
CA ASN A 2 14.99 -19.67 -14.22
C ASN A 2 15.78 -19.26 -12.96
N GLY A 3 16.30 -20.21 -12.18
CA GLY A 3 17.14 -19.93 -11.00
C GLY A 3 18.35 -19.03 -11.27
N ASN A 4 18.92 -19.07 -12.48
CA ASN A 4 20.01 -18.17 -12.88
C ASN A 4 19.55 -16.70 -13.06
N ASP A 5 18.36 -16.49 -13.61
CA ASP A 5 17.79 -15.14 -13.75
C ASP A 5 17.45 -14.55 -12.40
N PHE A 6 16.95 -15.38 -11.48
CA PHE A 6 16.62 -14.97 -10.13
C PHE A 6 17.84 -14.45 -9.36
N ARG A 7 18.94 -15.21 -9.36
CA ARG A 7 20.19 -14.77 -8.73
C ARG A 7 20.72 -13.46 -9.33
N ARG A 8 20.59 -13.27 -10.65
CA ARG A 8 20.98 -12.02 -11.30
C ARG A 8 20.16 -10.83 -10.79
N VAL A 9 18.85 -11.00 -10.62
CA VAL A 9 17.97 -9.95 -10.08
C VAL A 9 18.29 -9.67 -8.60
N GLN A 10 18.43 -10.71 -7.79
CA GLN A 10 18.84 -10.59 -6.38
C GLN A 10 20.12 -9.75 -6.22
N ASN A 11 21.14 -10.04 -7.03
CA ASN A 11 22.40 -9.32 -7.00
C ASN A 11 22.25 -7.85 -7.41
N LYS A 12 21.44 -7.56 -8.45
CA LYS A 12 21.17 -6.18 -8.88
C LYS A 12 20.40 -5.38 -7.82
N CYS A 13 19.41 -6.01 -7.18
CA CYS A 13 18.58 -5.39 -6.15
C CYS A 13 19.26 -5.33 -4.78
N ARG A 14 20.41 -6.01 -4.59
CA ARG A 14 21.10 -6.16 -3.30
C ARG A 14 20.17 -6.80 -2.25
N LEU A 15 19.41 -7.81 -2.67
CA LEU A 15 18.52 -8.62 -1.84
C LEU A 15 19.02 -10.06 -1.90
N GLN A 16 19.78 -10.45 -0.88
CA GLN A 16 20.57 -11.70 -0.85
C GLN A 16 19.69 -12.93 -0.71
N ASN A 17 18.55 -12.80 -0.02
CA ASN A 17 17.65 -13.90 0.29
C ASN A 17 16.39 -13.81 -0.56
N GLY A 18 15.72 -14.95 -0.74
CA GLY A 18 14.47 -14.97 -1.48
C GLY A 18 13.87 -16.35 -1.70
N LEU A 19 12.61 -16.35 -2.12
CA LEU A 19 11.85 -17.50 -2.58
C LEU A 19 11.28 -17.22 -3.97
N THR A 20 11.39 -18.19 -4.87
CA THR A 20 10.74 -18.15 -6.17
C THR A 20 9.71 -19.26 -6.32
N VAL A 21 8.56 -18.92 -6.88
CA VAL A 21 7.58 -19.87 -7.39
C VAL A 21 7.66 -19.84 -8.92
N ASN A 22 7.94 -21.00 -9.50
CA ASN A 22 8.10 -21.13 -10.95
C ASN A 22 6.81 -20.82 -11.70
N SER A 23 6.97 -20.29 -12.91
CA SER A 23 5.91 -20.14 -13.89
C SER A 23 5.49 -21.50 -14.43
N GLU A 24 4.18 -21.73 -14.59
CA GLU A 24 3.64 -22.90 -15.30
C GLU A 24 3.04 -22.46 -16.65
N GLY A 25 3.50 -23.07 -17.74
CA GLY A 25 3.04 -22.73 -19.09
C GLY A 25 3.41 -21.31 -19.50
N ARG A 26 2.40 -20.51 -19.91
CA ARG A 26 2.57 -19.10 -20.34
C ARG A 26 2.41 -18.07 -19.20
N SER A 27 2.20 -18.51 -17.97
CA SER A 27 2.01 -17.61 -16.82
C SER A 27 3.33 -17.02 -16.31
N GLY A 28 3.27 -15.86 -15.65
CA GLY A 28 4.39 -15.32 -14.88
C GLY A 28 4.70 -16.17 -13.64
N GLY A 29 5.90 -16.03 -13.08
CA GLY A 29 6.26 -16.61 -11.79
C GLY A 29 6.24 -15.56 -10.67
N LEU A 30 6.25 -15.99 -9.41
CA LEU A 30 6.34 -15.09 -8.27
C LEU A 30 7.71 -15.15 -7.62
N ALA A 31 8.16 -14.02 -7.11
CA ALA A 31 9.40 -13.92 -6.36
C ALA A 31 9.19 -13.03 -5.13
N LEU A 32 9.59 -13.53 -3.97
CA LEU A 32 9.76 -12.75 -2.75
C LEU A 32 11.25 -12.64 -2.48
N MET A 33 11.78 -11.43 -2.29
CA MET A 33 13.20 -11.19 -2.03
C MET A 33 13.35 -10.28 -0.82
N TRP A 34 14.37 -10.52 0.00
CA TRP A 34 14.64 -9.71 1.18
C TRP A 34 16.14 -9.56 1.42
N LYS A 35 16.50 -8.53 2.19
CA LYS A 35 17.88 -8.27 2.59
C LYS A 35 18.34 -9.30 3.61
N GLU A 36 19.64 -9.55 3.62
CA GLU A 36 20.30 -10.20 4.73
C GLU A 36 20.04 -9.44 6.05
N GLY A 37 19.87 -10.17 7.14
CA GLY A 37 19.50 -9.62 8.45
C GLY A 37 17.99 -9.45 8.69
N VAL A 38 17.16 -9.46 7.64
CA VAL A 38 15.70 -9.48 7.80
C VAL A 38 15.24 -10.92 8.02
N ASN A 39 14.57 -11.16 9.15
CA ASN A 39 14.03 -12.48 9.47
C ASN A 39 12.64 -12.65 8.84
N VAL A 40 12.56 -13.55 7.85
CA VAL A 40 11.37 -13.87 7.08
C VAL A 40 11.10 -15.36 7.18
N SER A 41 9.90 -15.74 7.62
CA SER A 41 9.43 -17.11 7.68
C SER A 41 8.29 -17.34 6.69
N ILE A 42 8.54 -18.13 5.66
CA ILE A 42 7.51 -18.52 4.68
C ILE A 42 6.46 -19.41 5.37
N GLN A 43 5.19 -19.12 5.11
CA GLN A 43 4.05 -19.79 5.73
C GLN A 43 3.34 -20.70 4.73
N SER A 44 3.07 -20.15 3.55
CA SER A 44 2.54 -20.90 2.43
C SER A 44 2.88 -20.18 1.12
N PHE A 45 2.84 -20.91 0.01
CA PHE A 45 2.98 -20.32 -1.30
C PHE A 45 2.21 -21.15 -2.33
N SER A 46 1.84 -20.50 -3.42
CA SER A 46 1.27 -21.11 -4.61
C SER A 46 1.65 -20.26 -5.83
N LYS A 47 1.16 -20.63 -7.01
CA LYS A 47 1.27 -19.81 -8.22
C LYS A 47 0.60 -18.43 -8.12
N HIS A 48 -0.28 -18.21 -7.16
CA HIS A 48 -1.04 -16.96 -7.00
C HIS A 48 -0.72 -16.22 -5.71
N HIS A 49 0.13 -16.78 -4.84
CA HIS A 49 0.53 -16.08 -3.62
C HIS A 49 1.85 -16.57 -3.07
N ILE A 50 2.56 -15.69 -2.37
CA ILE A 50 3.62 -16.05 -1.43
C ILE A 50 3.26 -15.38 -0.12
N ASP A 51 3.13 -16.16 0.94
CA ASP A 51 2.71 -15.68 2.25
C ASP A 51 3.79 -15.95 3.29
N SER A 52 4.06 -14.93 4.12
CA SER A 52 5.23 -14.90 4.99
C SER A 52 4.98 -14.10 6.26
N ILE A 53 5.68 -14.46 7.33
CA ILE A 53 5.81 -13.65 8.53
C ILE A 53 7.16 -12.93 8.46
N VAL A 54 7.16 -11.63 8.72
CA VAL A 54 8.35 -10.78 8.73
C VAL A 54 8.53 -10.18 10.12
N ASN A 55 9.72 -10.39 10.68
CA ASN A 55 10.14 -9.78 11.94
C ASN A 55 10.92 -8.49 11.64
N LEU A 56 10.36 -7.36 12.06
CA LEU A 56 10.95 -6.04 11.89
C LEU A 56 11.91 -5.72 13.05
N GLU A 57 12.83 -4.78 12.84
CA GLU A 57 13.90 -4.39 13.78
C GLU A 57 13.42 -3.95 15.18
N ASN A 58 12.13 -3.64 15.35
CA ASN A 58 11.53 -3.22 16.63
C ASN A 58 10.77 -4.35 17.36
N ASN A 59 11.09 -5.63 17.10
CA ASN A 59 10.31 -6.80 17.54
C ASN A 59 8.83 -6.78 17.09
N LYS A 60 8.49 -5.96 16.10
CA LYS A 60 7.16 -5.98 15.48
C LYS A 60 7.10 -7.11 14.48
N ILE A 61 6.08 -7.94 14.60
CA ILE A 61 5.81 -9.05 13.69
C ILE A 61 4.67 -8.64 12.77
N MET A 62 4.83 -8.89 11.48
CA MET A 62 3.83 -8.57 10.48
C MET A 62 3.68 -9.73 9.49
N ARG A 63 2.44 -10.02 9.10
CA ARG A 63 2.11 -10.92 8.00
C ARG A 63 2.22 -10.14 6.68
N VAL A 64 2.99 -10.67 5.74
CA VAL A 64 3.17 -10.11 4.40
C VAL A 64 2.80 -11.16 3.36
N THR A 65 1.80 -10.85 2.56
CA THR A 65 1.35 -11.71 1.46
C THR A 65 1.55 -10.99 0.13
N GLY A 66 2.42 -11.55 -0.71
CA GLY A 66 2.48 -11.21 -2.13
C GLY A 66 1.36 -11.94 -2.87
N PHE A 67 0.54 -11.21 -3.64
CA PHE A 67 -0.64 -11.77 -4.31
C PHE A 67 -0.60 -11.52 -5.82
N TYR A 68 -1.03 -12.53 -6.58
CA TYR A 68 -1.15 -12.48 -8.02
C TYR A 68 -2.49 -13.08 -8.45
N GLY A 69 -3.46 -12.19 -8.65
CA GLY A 69 -4.84 -12.55 -8.98
C GLY A 69 -4.97 -13.16 -10.37
N HIS A 70 -6.01 -13.97 -10.58
CA HIS A 70 -6.33 -14.53 -11.89
C HIS A 70 -6.74 -13.43 -12.88
N ALA A 71 -6.05 -13.36 -14.02
CA ALA A 71 -6.45 -12.52 -15.15
C ALA A 71 -7.83 -12.91 -15.72
N ASN A 72 -8.15 -14.21 -15.72
CA ASN A 72 -9.44 -14.71 -16.19
C ASN A 72 -10.56 -14.40 -15.19
N LEU A 73 -11.55 -13.63 -15.63
CA LEU A 73 -12.75 -13.26 -14.88
C LEU A 73 -13.45 -14.45 -14.23
N SER A 74 -13.56 -15.58 -14.94
CA SER A 74 -14.27 -16.77 -14.42
C SER A 74 -13.57 -17.40 -13.22
N LEU A 75 -12.26 -17.21 -13.06
CA LEU A 75 -11.44 -17.81 -11.99
C LEU A 75 -11.11 -16.84 -10.86
N ARG A 76 -11.55 -15.57 -10.92
CA ARG A 76 -11.23 -14.56 -9.89
C ARG A 76 -11.73 -14.94 -8.51
N HIS A 77 -12.85 -15.66 -8.40
CA HIS A 77 -13.36 -16.15 -7.12
C HIS A 77 -12.32 -17.03 -6.39
N ASN A 78 -11.56 -17.85 -7.11
CA ASN A 78 -10.49 -18.66 -6.54
C ASN A 78 -9.37 -17.81 -5.95
N SER A 79 -9.06 -16.67 -6.58
CA SER A 79 -8.07 -15.72 -6.06
C SER A 79 -8.53 -15.11 -4.73
N TRP A 80 -9.82 -14.76 -4.62
CA TRP A 80 -10.40 -14.28 -3.36
C TRP A 80 -10.47 -15.35 -2.28
N ASP A 81 -10.72 -16.61 -2.64
CA ASP A 81 -10.68 -17.74 -1.70
C ASP A 81 -9.30 -17.96 -1.09
N ILE A 82 -8.23 -17.70 -1.85
CA ILE A 82 -6.86 -17.74 -1.32
C ILE A 82 -6.69 -16.67 -0.24
N LEU A 83 -7.11 -15.42 -0.50
CA LEU A 83 -7.01 -14.34 0.47
C LEU A 83 -7.87 -14.61 1.72
N ARG A 84 -9.08 -15.16 1.56
CA ARG A 84 -9.93 -15.56 2.70
C ARG A 84 -9.22 -16.58 3.58
N ARG A 85 -8.70 -17.67 3.00
CA ARG A 85 -7.99 -18.72 3.74
C ARG A 85 -6.74 -18.21 4.45
N VAL A 86 -5.97 -17.33 3.80
CA VAL A 86 -4.82 -16.68 4.45
C VAL A 86 -5.33 -15.83 5.61
N GLY A 87 -6.30 -14.95 5.36
CA GLY A 87 -6.92 -14.06 6.34
C GLY A 87 -7.45 -14.78 7.58
N ASP A 88 -8.11 -15.92 7.42
CA ASP A 88 -8.63 -16.76 8.53
C ASP A 88 -7.51 -17.27 9.45
N SER A 89 -6.28 -17.33 8.96
CA SER A 89 -5.10 -17.78 9.74
C SER A 89 -4.30 -16.62 10.35
N VAL A 90 -4.51 -15.38 9.91
CA VAL A 90 -3.68 -14.24 10.33
C VAL A 90 -4.08 -13.77 11.72
N ARG A 91 -3.09 -13.56 12.58
CA ARG A 91 -3.28 -12.96 13.92
C ARG A 91 -2.46 -11.68 14.12
N GLU A 92 -1.52 -11.44 13.23
CA GLU A 92 -0.61 -10.30 13.22
C GLU A 92 -1.15 -9.13 12.41
N ASP A 93 -0.45 -7.99 12.46
CA ASP A 93 -0.64 -6.94 11.47
C ASP A 93 -0.45 -7.50 10.07
N TRP A 94 -1.42 -7.31 9.19
CA TRP A 94 -1.42 -7.91 7.86
C TRP A 94 -1.34 -6.88 6.74
N VAL A 95 -0.45 -7.12 5.79
CA VAL A 95 -0.43 -6.45 4.50
C VAL A 95 -0.43 -7.46 3.36
N VAL A 96 -1.28 -7.21 2.37
CA VAL A 96 -1.32 -7.92 1.09
C VAL A 96 -0.92 -6.94 0.01
N GLY A 97 0.04 -7.31 -0.84
CA GLY A 97 0.49 -6.48 -1.95
C GLY A 97 0.65 -7.27 -3.23
N GLY A 98 0.34 -6.65 -4.36
CA GLY A 98 0.62 -7.21 -5.68
C GLY A 98 -0.43 -6.85 -6.72
N ASP A 99 -0.47 -7.65 -7.77
CA ASP A 99 -1.39 -7.48 -8.89
C ASP A 99 -2.67 -8.27 -8.63
N PHE A 100 -3.77 -7.55 -8.42
CA PHE A 100 -5.08 -8.17 -8.15
C PHE A 100 -5.82 -8.56 -9.44
N ASN A 101 -5.28 -8.18 -10.61
CA ASN A 101 -5.89 -8.40 -11.93
C ASN A 101 -7.37 -8.00 -11.98
N SER A 102 -7.77 -7.01 -11.16
CA SER A 102 -9.16 -6.59 -11.01
C SER A 102 -9.26 -5.09 -10.80
N ILE A 103 -10.18 -4.52 -11.59
CA ILE A 103 -10.62 -3.13 -11.51
C ILE A 103 -11.86 -3.11 -10.60
N LEU A 104 -11.86 -2.26 -9.59
CA LEU A 104 -12.97 -2.12 -8.64
C LEU A 104 -14.11 -1.29 -9.21
N ASN A 105 -13.80 -0.30 -10.05
CA ASN A 105 -14.80 0.56 -10.69
C ASN A 105 -14.27 1.16 -12.00
N TYR A 106 -15.16 1.67 -12.85
CA TYR A 106 -14.76 2.27 -14.14
C TYR A 106 -13.82 3.49 -14.01
N ALA A 107 -13.77 4.16 -12.85
CA ALA A 107 -12.87 5.29 -12.63
C ALA A 107 -11.41 4.86 -12.43
N GLU A 108 -11.14 3.58 -12.18
CA GLU A 108 -9.79 3.01 -12.17
C GLU A 108 -9.24 2.73 -13.58
N LYS A 109 -10.03 3.02 -14.63
CA LYS A 109 -9.63 2.94 -16.03
C LYS A 109 -9.51 4.35 -16.62
N GLU A 110 -8.33 4.69 -17.11
CA GLU A 110 -8.06 5.98 -17.76
C GLU A 110 -7.71 5.75 -19.24
N GLY A 111 -8.38 6.49 -20.13
CA GLY A 111 -8.18 6.40 -21.58
C GLY A 111 -9.10 5.39 -22.29
N GLY A 112 -8.89 5.25 -23.61
CA GLY A 112 -9.67 4.41 -24.51
C GLY A 112 -10.93 5.08 -25.08
N CYS A 113 -10.80 5.74 -26.25
CA CYS A 113 -11.97 6.17 -27.01
C CYS A 113 -12.69 4.94 -27.62
N ARG A 114 -13.98 4.77 -27.34
CA ARG A 114 -14.84 3.81 -28.05
C ARG A 114 -14.98 4.25 -29.52
N GLY A 115 -14.11 3.76 -30.40
CA GLY A 115 -14.23 4.00 -31.85
C GLY A 115 -12.92 4.17 -32.62
N SER A 116 -11.77 4.31 -31.96
CA SER A 116 -10.47 4.35 -32.64
C SER A 116 -9.48 3.50 -31.87
N GLY A 117 -9.10 2.36 -32.43
CA GLY A 117 -8.32 1.29 -31.78
C GLY A 117 -6.85 1.62 -31.47
N GLY A 118 -6.55 2.83 -30.97
CA GLY A 118 -5.17 3.28 -30.72
C GLY A 118 -4.95 4.06 -29.42
N GLY A 119 -5.96 4.23 -28.56
CA GLY A 119 -5.77 4.92 -27.29
C GLY A 119 -5.08 4.02 -26.25
N LEU A 120 -4.02 4.50 -25.62
CA LEU A 120 -3.44 3.84 -24.43
C LEU A 120 -4.48 3.80 -23.32
N VAL A 121 -4.65 2.63 -22.73
CA VAL A 121 -5.53 2.39 -21.58
C VAL A 121 -4.65 2.12 -20.36
N LYS A 122 -4.89 2.84 -19.27
CA LYS A 122 -4.27 2.57 -17.97
C LYS A 122 -5.31 1.96 -17.04
N GLU A 123 -4.92 0.90 -16.34
CA GLU A 123 -5.76 0.20 -15.38
C GLU A 123 -5.03 0.12 -14.05
N ARG A 124 -5.72 0.46 -12.95
CA ARG A 124 -5.15 0.36 -11.60
C ARG A 124 -5.43 -1.02 -11.02
N ILE A 125 -4.56 -1.99 -11.30
CA ILE A 125 -4.73 -3.39 -10.85
C ILE A 125 -3.76 -3.79 -9.74
N ASP A 126 -2.62 -3.11 -9.64
CA ASP A 126 -1.68 -3.24 -8.52
C ASP A 126 -2.12 -2.42 -7.32
N ARG A 127 -2.14 -3.04 -6.13
CA ARG A 127 -2.54 -2.38 -4.88
C ARG A 127 -1.98 -3.07 -3.64
N PHE A 128 -1.99 -2.32 -2.54
CA PHE A 128 -1.81 -2.85 -1.19
C PHE A 128 -3.15 -2.84 -0.46
N LEU A 129 -3.43 -3.90 0.29
CA LEU A 129 -4.49 -3.98 1.29
C LEU A 129 -3.82 -4.15 2.65
N SER A 130 -4.34 -3.50 3.67
CA SER A 130 -3.81 -3.59 5.02
C SER A 130 -4.92 -3.80 6.03
N SER A 131 -4.63 -4.59 7.06
CA SER A 131 -5.41 -4.61 8.29
C SER A 131 -5.44 -3.22 8.94
N VAL A 132 -6.51 -2.95 9.68
CA VAL A 132 -6.68 -1.68 10.42
C VAL A 132 -5.58 -1.54 11.48
N SER A 133 -5.28 -2.62 12.20
CA SER A 133 -4.24 -2.65 13.24
C SER A 133 -2.86 -2.27 12.69
N LEU A 134 -2.53 -2.67 11.46
CA LEU A 134 -1.28 -2.27 10.81
C LEU A 134 -1.21 -0.75 10.62
N VAL A 135 -2.29 -0.12 10.15
CA VAL A 135 -2.31 1.34 9.95
C VAL A 135 -2.19 2.08 11.28
N GLU A 136 -2.78 1.55 12.35
CA GLU A 136 -2.66 2.09 13.71
C GLU A 136 -1.23 1.97 14.25
N ASN A 137 -0.58 0.81 14.00
CA ASN A 137 0.79 0.52 14.41
C ASN A 137 1.86 1.25 13.59
N PHE A 138 1.51 1.67 12.37
CA PHE A 138 2.36 2.39 11.42
C PHE A 138 1.66 3.67 10.95
N PRO A 139 1.50 4.67 11.82
CA PRO A 139 0.69 5.86 11.54
C PRO A 139 1.29 6.75 10.45
N PHE A 140 2.52 6.49 10.00
CA PHE A 140 3.17 7.21 8.90
C PHE A 140 3.26 6.38 7.61
N ILE A 141 2.58 5.23 7.56
CA ILE A 141 2.57 4.37 6.38
C ILE A 141 2.13 5.16 5.14
N ALA A 142 2.87 4.99 4.04
CA ALA A 142 2.66 5.69 2.79
C ALA A 142 3.01 4.80 1.58
N THR A 143 2.30 4.99 0.47
CA THR A 143 2.60 4.32 -0.80
C THR A 143 3.18 5.29 -1.82
N LYS A 144 4.16 4.87 -2.61
CA LYS A 144 4.74 5.64 -3.72
C LYS A 144 4.70 4.81 -5.00
N MET A 145 4.25 5.41 -6.10
CA MET A 145 4.35 4.80 -7.42
C MET A 145 5.73 5.13 -8.02
N VAL A 146 6.42 4.12 -8.53
CA VAL A 146 7.74 4.24 -9.15
C VAL A 146 7.63 3.79 -10.60
N ARG A 147 7.68 4.77 -11.51
CA ARG A 147 7.58 4.52 -12.95
C ARG A 147 8.68 3.58 -13.43
N GLN A 148 8.30 2.56 -14.18
CA GLN A 148 9.23 1.60 -14.76
C GLN A 148 9.34 1.83 -16.28
N SER A 149 10.56 1.85 -16.81
CA SER A 149 10.80 1.94 -18.26
C SER A 149 10.91 0.57 -18.94
N GLN A 150 11.04 -0.50 -18.15
CA GLN A 150 11.28 -1.87 -18.63
C GLN A 150 10.15 -2.83 -18.22
N SER A 151 9.04 -2.30 -17.71
CA SER A 151 7.83 -3.06 -17.39
C SER A 151 6.62 -2.24 -17.84
N ASP A 152 5.58 -2.94 -18.27
CA ASP A 152 4.24 -2.43 -18.54
C ASP A 152 3.45 -2.11 -17.25
N HIS A 153 3.97 -2.50 -16.08
CA HIS A 153 3.48 -2.11 -14.76
C HIS A 153 4.43 -1.14 -14.07
N ASP A 154 3.86 -0.19 -13.33
CA ASP A 154 4.63 0.63 -12.40
C ASP A 154 4.83 -0.12 -11.08
N ALA A 155 5.99 0.02 -10.45
CA ALA A 155 6.22 -0.56 -9.14
C ALA A 155 5.52 0.28 -8.06
N ILE A 156 4.89 -0.39 -7.09
CA ILE A 156 4.33 0.27 -5.90
C ILE A 156 5.23 -0.01 -4.71
N LEU A 157 5.77 1.06 -4.11
CA LEU A 157 6.56 0.99 -2.89
C LEU A 157 5.67 1.30 -1.69
N LEU A 158 5.64 0.39 -0.71
CA LEU A 158 5.05 0.63 0.60
C LEU A 158 6.15 1.00 1.61
N ASP A 159 6.02 2.19 2.19
CA ASP A 159 6.90 2.72 3.21
C ASP A 159 6.16 2.69 4.55
N LEU A 160 6.48 1.72 5.41
CA LEU A 160 5.82 1.54 6.72
C LEU A 160 6.10 2.69 7.68
N TRP A 161 7.23 3.37 7.50
CA TRP A 161 7.70 4.39 8.44
C TRP A 161 7.49 5.80 7.92
N GLY A 162 7.26 5.94 6.61
CA GLY A 162 7.04 7.20 5.94
C GLY A 162 8.05 8.26 6.36
N ARG A 163 7.58 9.50 6.44
CA ARG A 163 8.33 10.59 7.06
C ARG A 163 8.03 10.63 8.54
N ARG A 164 8.65 9.77 9.35
CA ARG A 164 8.56 9.88 10.82
C ARG A 164 8.96 11.31 11.22
N PRO A 165 8.24 11.97 12.14
CA PRO A 165 8.59 13.30 12.63
C PRO A 165 9.99 13.41 13.23
N LYS A 166 10.67 12.30 13.53
CA LYS A 166 12.03 12.32 14.12
C LYS A 166 13.07 13.00 13.21
N ASP A 167 12.85 13.02 11.89
CA ASP A 167 13.75 13.74 10.98
C ASP A 167 13.49 15.26 10.97
N HIS A 168 12.30 15.70 11.41
CA HIS A 168 11.90 17.10 11.55
C HIS A 168 10.96 17.28 12.77
N PRO A 169 11.50 17.32 14.00
CA PRO A 169 10.71 17.22 15.24
C PRO A 169 9.68 18.35 15.46
N ASN A 170 9.76 19.44 14.70
CA ASN A 170 8.87 20.61 14.82
C ASN A 170 7.98 20.88 13.60
N ASP A 171 7.87 19.95 12.64
CA ASP A 171 6.98 20.19 11.49
C ASP A 171 5.54 19.76 11.78
N HIS A 172 4.72 20.72 12.21
CA HIS A 172 3.29 20.52 12.44
C HIS A 172 2.52 20.08 11.18
N ARG A 173 3.11 20.17 9.98
CA ARG A 173 2.53 19.67 8.72
C ARG A 173 2.56 18.14 8.63
N LEU A 174 3.42 17.45 9.38
CA LEU A 174 3.67 16.01 9.24
C LEU A 174 2.70 15.09 10.03
N SER A 175 1.78 15.64 10.82
CA SER A 175 0.82 14.83 11.59
C SER A 175 -0.58 14.77 10.98
N PHE A 176 -0.83 15.46 9.86
CA PHE A 176 -2.15 15.52 9.27
C PHE A 176 -2.36 14.35 8.30
N LYS A 177 -3.32 13.48 8.62
CA LYS A 177 -3.86 12.47 7.71
C LYS A 177 -5.36 12.67 7.68
N PHE A 178 -5.92 13.00 6.51
CA PHE A 178 -7.37 13.08 6.37
C PHE A 178 -7.98 11.68 6.36
N ASP A 179 -8.95 11.43 7.24
CA ASP A 179 -9.77 10.22 7.20
C ASP A 179 -11.13 10.54 6.54
N VAL A 180 -11.61 9.65 5.68
CA VAL A 180 -12.88 9.80 4.97
C VAL A 180 -14.05 9.89 5.96
N CYS A 181 -13.96 9.25 7.13
CA CYS A 181 -15.00 9.37 8.14
C CYS A 181 -15.16 10.81 8.69
N TRP A 182 -14.16 11.68 8.53
CA TRP A 182 -14.25 13.10 8.91
C TRP A 182 -14.98 13.95 7.89
N ALA A 183 -15.20 13.42 6.68
CA ALA A 183 -16.02 14.09 5.67
C ALA A 183 -17.45 14.31 6.15
N ASP A 184 -17.90 13.65 7.22
CA ASP A 184 -19.19 13.87 7.87
C ASP A 184 -19.13 14.48 9.27
N ASP A 185 -17.93 14.69 9.81
CA ASP A 185 -17.75 15.36 11.11
C ASP A 185 -18.07 16.85 11.01
N ARG A 186 -19.10 17.29 11.74
CA ARG A 186 -19.59 18.68 11.73
C ARG A 186 -18.53 19.68 12.19
N GLU A 187 -17.66 19.29 13.13
CA GLU A 187 -16.60 20.13 13.65
C GLU A 187 -15.46 20.26 12.63
N ALA A 188 -15.08 19.16 11.98
CA ALA A 188 -14.10 19.16 10.90
C ALA A 188 -14.56 20.04 9.71
N LYS A 189 -15.83 19.90 9.29
CA LYS A 189 -16.42 20.74 8.23
C LYS A 189 -16.32 22.24 8.55
N LYS A 190 -16.61 22.62 9.79
CA LYS A 190 -16.53 24.02 10.23
C LYS A 190 -15.09 24.53 10.24
N ILE A 191 -14.14 23.72 10.69
CA ILE A 191 -12.71 24.06 10.70
C ILE A 191 -12.18 24.24 9.27
N ILE A 192 -12.50 23.30 8.36
CA ILE A 192 -12.10 23.39 6.96
C ILE A 192 -12.71 24.62 6.31
N GLY A 193 -14.03 24.83 6.46
CA GLY A 193 -14.72 25.97 5.86
C GLY A 193 -14.19 27.32 6.35
N SER A 194 -13.91 27.45 7.65
CA SER A 194 -13.35 28.69 8.22
C SER A 194 -11.90 28.92 7.79
N ALA A 195 -11.08 27.88 7.70
CA ALA A 195 -9.69 27.99 7.25
C ALA A 195 -9.58 28.28 5.74
N TRP A 196 -10.45 27.68 4.93
CA TRP A 196 -10.46 27.79 3.47
C TRP A 196 -10.93 29.16 2.98
N ASN A 197 -11.97 29.71 3.63
CA ASN A 197 -12.61 30.96 3.22
C ASN A 197 -12.03 32.21 3.88
N ARG A 198 -10.95 32.06 4.65
CA ARG A 198 -10.38 33.16 5.45
C ARG A 198 -9.83 34.29 4.58
N ASP A 199 -8.99 33.96 3.61
CA ASP A 199 -8.36 34.92 2.70
C ASP A 199 -8.37 34.35 1.28
N ASN A 200 -8.41 35.22 0.27
CA ASN A 200 -8.39 34.79 -1.12
C ASN A 200 -6.95 34.65 -1.66
N ILE A 201 -6.22 33.69 -1.08
CA ILE A 201 -4.85 33.33 -1.47
C ILE A 201 -4.83 32.15 -2.44
N ASP A 202 -3.62 31.81 -2.93
CA ASP A 202 -3.38 30.66 -3.79
C ASP A 202 -3.91 29.36 -3.16
N TYR A 203 -4.37 28.44 -4.01
CA TYR A 203 -4.93 27.17 -3.57
C TYR A 203 -3.94 26.33 -2.76
N GLY A 204 -2.63 26.37 -3.08
CA GLY A 204 -1.60 25.69 -2.31
C GLY A 204 -1.49 26.22 -0.88
N GLU A 205 -1.53 27.53 -0.71
CA GLU A 205 -1.49 28.15 0.62
C GLU A 205 -2.78 27.90 1.43
N LYS A 206 -3.95 27.86 0.75
CA LYS A 206 -5.22 27.45 1.37
C LYS A 206 -5.13 26.02 1.89
N ILE A 207 -4.61 25.09 1.10
CA ILE A 207 -4.42 23.69 1.48
C ILE A 207 -3.48 23.57 2.70
N GLU A 208 -2.35 24.27 2.68
CA GLU A 208 -1.39 24.23 3.80
C GLU A 208 -1.98 24.80 5.10
N ARG A 209 -2.83 25.82 4.99
CA ARG A 209 -3.55 26.38 6.13
C ARG A 209 -4.57 25.40 6.71
N VAL A 210 -5.40 24.81 5.85
CA VAL A 210 -6.38 23.78 6.28
C VAL A 210 -5.67 22.62 6.94
N ARG A 211 -4.57 22.14 6.34
CA ARG A 211 -3.72 21.09 6.88
C ARG A 211 -3.20 21.41 8.29
N SER A 212 -2.73 22.64 8.51
CA SER A 212 -2.20 23.09 9.80
C SER A 212 -3.27 23.09 10.90
N VAL A 213 -4.42 23.72 10.64
CA VAL A 213 -5.50 23.86 11.64
C VAL A 213 -6.16 22.51 11.92
N LEU A 214 -6.41 21.72 10.87
CA LEU A 214 -7.06 20.42 11.01
C LEU A 214 -6.13 19.38 11.64
N GLY A 215 -4.81 19.46 11.38
CA GLY A 215 -3.81 18.64 12.05
C GLY A 215 -3.73 18.91 13.56
N TYR A 216 -3.89 20.16 14.01
CA TYR A 216 -3.99 20.47 15.44
C TYR A 216 -5.26 19.90 16.07
N TRP A 217 -6.42 20.05 15.41
CA TRP A 217 -7.68 19.49 15.86
C TRP A 217 -7.62 17.95 15.96
N GLN A 218 -7.07 17.28 14.96
CA GLN A 218 -6.86 15.82 14.97
C GLN A 218 -6.07 15.39 16.20
N ARG A 219 -4.94 16.05 16.47
CA ARG A 219 -4.11 15.76 17.65
C ARG A 219 -4.87 15.98 18.96
N LYS A 220 -5.67 17.04 19.04
CA LYS A 220 -6.46 17.33 20.25
C LYS A 220 -7.60 16.33 20.47
N LYS A 221 -8.30 15.93 19.41
CA LYS A 221 -9.47 15.05 19.48
C LYS A 221 -9.10 13.59 19.70
N TYR A 222 -8.01 13.12 19.07
CA TYR A 222 -7.63 11.70 19.07
C TYR A 222 -6.27 11.42 19.71
N GLY A 223 -5.47 12.44 20.04
CA GLY A 223 -4.17 12.26 20.70
C GLY A 223 -4.26 11.84 22.17
N ASN A 224 -5.39 12.10 22.83
CA ASN A 224 -5.61 11.78 24.25
C ASN A 224 -6.27 10.40 24.50
N MET A 225 -6.64 9.64 23.47
CA MET A 225 -7.09 8.25 23.65
C MET A 225 -5.96 7.30 24.10
N LYS A 226 -4.72 7.80 24.18
CA LYS A 226 -3.54 7.04 24.64
C LYS A 226 -3.35 7.01 26.16
N SER A 227 -4.17 7.71 26.94
CA SER A 227 -4.04 7.79 28.40
C SER A 227 -5.12 7.06 29.19
N GLU A 228 -6.07 6.38 28.53
CA GLU A 228 -7.17 5.65 29.19
C GLU A 228 -7.34 4.19 28.72
N ILE A 229 -6.27 3.54 28.27
CA ILE A 229 -6.24 2.07 28.10
C ILE A 229 -5.00 1.52 28.77
#